data_AF-K7YUS0-F1
#
_entry.id   AF-K7YUS0-F1
#
_cell.length_a   1.000
_cell.length_b   1.000
_cell.length_c   1.000
_cell.angle_alpha   90.00
_cell.angle_beta   90.00
_cell.angle_gamma   90.00
#
_symmetry.space_group_name_H-M   'P 1'
#
loop_
_entity.id
_entity.type
_entity.pdbx_description
1 polymer ?
#
loop_
_entity_poly.entity_id
_entity_poly.type
_entity_poly.pdbx_seq_one_letter_code
_entity_poly.pdbx_strand_id
1 'polypeptide(L)'
;MKIPSIPGATPLDDETLRGLIPGLTTHGELDEFEAANIARAMLWAESSRSLKKDLLSMSGLKRLHQKMFEDTWIWAGDLRIRQTNIGVSPQTIQSDMAILLGDISYWLKNQTFPLEEIAIRFHHRLVYIHPFPNGNGRCARLATDLFLKQQGVAGFTWGLGSLAQLGKAREEYIRCLRKADQEGDYGPLLKFAKS
;
A
#
# COMPACT_ATOMS: atom_id res chain seq x y z
N MET A 1 19.52 -17.82 0.00
CA MET A 1 19.77 -16.39 -0.26
C MET A 1 19.12 -15.64 0.90
N LYS A 2 19.86 -14.90 1.73
CA LYS A 2 19.27 -14.18 2.88
C LYS A 2 19.36 -12.69 2.60
N ILE A 3 18.27 -12.13 2.11
CA ILE A 3 18.05 -10.69 2.06
C ILE A 3 17.59 -10.29 3.49
N PRO A 4 18.44 -9.64 4.32
CA PRO A 4 18.21 -9.52 5.76
C PRO A 4 17.09 -8.53 6.12
N SER A 5 16.05 -8.93 6.85
CA SER A 5 14.89 -8.05 7.15
C SER A 5 15.28 -6.68 7.73
N ILE A 6 14.61 -5.63 7.24
CA ILE A 6 14.77 -4.24 7.70
C ILE A 6 13.77 -3.95 8.84
N PRO A 7 14.17 -3.28 9.95
CA PRO A 7 13.25 -2.90 11.01
C PRO A 7 12.07 -2.06 10.49
N GLY A 8 10.84 -2.45 10.85
CA GLY A 8 9.61 -1.75 10.41
C GLY A 8 9.25 -1.97 8.93
N ALA A 9 9.90 -2.90 8.23
CA ALA A 9 9.40 -3.46 6.98
C ALA A 9 8.65 -4.77 7.26
N THR A 10 7.80 -5.19 6.31
CA THR A 10 7.26 -6.55 6.33
C THR A 10 8.44 -7.51 6.20
N PRO A 11 8.67 -8.41 7.18
CA PRO A 11 9.80 -9.33 7.11
C PRO A 11 9.71 -10.22 5.87
N LEU A 12 10.81 -10.29 5.12
CA LEU A 12 10.98 -11.26 4.04
C LEU A 12 11.41 -12.58 4.67
N ASP A 13 10.45 -13.42 5.04
CA ASP A 13 10.74 -14.77 5.48
C ASP A 13 11.22 -15.66 4.31
N ASP A 14 11.80 -16.82 4.64
CA ASP A 14 12.37 -17.73 3.64
C ASP A 14 11.33 -18.14 2.58
N GLU A 15 10.04 -18.17 2.92
CA GLU A 15 8.99 -18.52 1.97
C GLU A 15 8.58 -17.37 1.06
N THR A 16 8.50 -16.16 1.57
CA THR A 16 8.29 -14.97 0.74
C THR A 16 9.42 -14.86 -0.27
N LEU A 17 10.66 -15.11 0.17
CA LEU A 17 11.85 -15.15 -0.68
C LEU A 17 11.85 -16.28 -1.71
N ARG A 18 11.20 -17.43 -1.45
CA ARG A 18 11.01 -18.47 -2.47
C ARG A 18 10.16 -17.99 -3.65
N GLY A 19 9.35 -16.97 -3.43
CA GLY A 19 8.56 -16.35 -4.48
C GLY A 19 9.30 -15.33 -5.34
N LEU A 20 10.57 -15.03 -5.03
CA LEU A 20 11.37 -14.07 -5.80
C LEU A 20 11.65 -14.65 -7.19
N ILE A 21 11.24 -13.91 -8.22
CA ILE A 21 11.44 -14.27 -9.63
C ILE A 21 12.87 -13.92 -10.10
N PRO A 22 13.36 -12.68 -9.91
CA PRO A 22 14.68 -12.32 -10.39
C PRO A 22 15.78 -12.87 -9.47
N GLY A 23 16.95 -13.19 -10.04
CA GLY A 23 18.11 -13.69 -9.29
C GLY A 23 18.85 -12.64 -8.45
N LEU A 24 18.13 -11.72 -7.79
CA LEU A 24 18.70 -10.59 -7.03
C LEU A 24 19.21 -11.05 -5.66
N THR A 25 20.39 -10.58 -5.26
CA THR A 25 21.10 -11.07 -4.08
C THR A 25 21.08 -10.11 -2.90
N THR A 26 20.78 -8.83 -3.14
CA THR A 26 20.81 -7.77 -2.13
C THR A 26 19.47 -7.04 -2.01
N HIS A 27 19.27 -6.36 -0.88
CA HIS A 27 18.12 -5.45 -0.69
C HIS A 27 18.15 -4.28 -1.66
N GLY A 28 19.32 -3.69 -1.92
CA GLY A 28 19.44 -2.56 -2.84
C GLY A 28 18.98 -2.93 -4.25
N GLU A 29 19.43 -4.09 -4.75
CA GLU A 29 18.98 -4.62 -6.04
C GLU A 29 17.46 -4.86 -6.06
N LEU A 30 16.91 -5.45 -5.00
CA LEU A 30 15.47 -5.69 -4.89
C LEU A 30 14.67 -4.38 -4.87
N ASP A 31 15.11 -3.40 -4.07
CA ASP A 31 14.46 -2.10 -3.95
C ASP A 31 14.47 -1.33 -5.28
N GLU A 32 15.60 -1.32 -5.99
CA GLU A 32 15.72 -0.70 -7.32
C GLU A 32 14.82 -1.39 -8.35
N PHE A 33 14.80 -2.72 -8.34
CA PHE A 33 13.96 -3.51 -9.24
C PHE A 33 12.46 -3.27 -8.97
N GLU A 34 12.05 -3.31 -7.70
CA GLU A 34 10.67 -2.98 -7.32
C GLU A 34 10.31 -1.53 -7.65
N ALA A 35 11.22 -0.57 -7.46
CA ALA A 35 10.97 0.84 -7.82
C ALA A 35 10.73 1.01 -9.32
N ALA A 36 11.53 0.36 -10.17
CA ALA A 36 11.32 0.38 -11.62
C ALA A 36 9.97 -0.24 -12.02
N ASN A 37 9.58 -1.35 -11.39
CA ASN A 37 8.31 -2.02 -11.67
C ASN A 37 7.12 -1.15 -11.24
N ILE A 38 7.19 -0.52 -10.06
CA ILE A 38 6.18 0.40 -9.56
C ILE A 38 6.02 1.62 -10.47
N ALA A 39 7.12 2.17 -10.99
CA ALA A 39 7.06 3.28 -11.95
C ALA A 39 6.33 2.86 -13.24
N ARG A 40 6.60 1.67 -13.78
CA ARG A 40 5.85 1.13 -14.94
C ARG A 40 4.38 0.91 -14.61
N ALA A 41 4.07 0.37 -13.43
CA ALA A 41 2.71 0.13 -12.98
C ALA A 41 1.92 1.44 -12.81
N MET A 42 2.56 2.51 -12.34
CA MET A 42 1.97 3.84 -12.25
C MET A 42 1.55 4.38 -13.62
N LEU A 43 2.44 4.32 -14.62
CA LEU A 43 2.13 4.75 -15.99
C LEU A 43 0.98 3.93 -16.60
N TRP A 44 0.97 2.62 -16.38
CA TRP A 44 -0.13 1.74 -16.78
C TRP A 44 -1.44 2.13 -16.08
N ALA A 45 -1.41 2.36 -14.77
CA ALA A 45 -2.59 2.69 -13.98
C ALA A 45 -3.25 4.01 -14.43
N GLU A 46 -2.44 5.00 -14.81
CA GLU A 46 -2.92 6.30 -15.32
C GLU A 46 -3.66 6.18 -16.66
N SER A 47 -3.28 5.22 -17.51
CA SER A 47 -3.94 4.98 -18.80
C SER A 47 -5.06 3.93 -18.74
N SER A 48 -5.07 3.07 -17.72
CA SER A 48 -6.00 1.94 -17.60
C SER A 48 -7.42 2.36 -17.21
N ARG A 49 -8.33 2.40 -18.20
CA ARG A 49 -9.77 2.67 -17.96
C ARG A 49 -10.43 1.60 -17.09
N SER A 50 -10.02 0.34 -17.22
CA SER A 50 -10.56 -0.75 -16.41
C SER A 50 -10.14 -0.61 -14.95
N LEU A 51 -8.89 -0.25 -14.68
CA LEU A 51 -8.45 0.05 -13.32
C LEU A 51 -9.19 1.24 -12.74
N LYS A 52 -9.38 2.33 -13.49
CA LYS A 52 -10.10 3.50 -12.99
C LYS A 52 -11.52 3.19 -12.52
N LYS A 53 -12.21 2.27 -13.18
CA LYS A 53 -13.55 1.84 -12.79
C LYS A 53 -13.58 0.92 -11.57
N ASP A 54 -12.46 0.27 -11.28
CA ASP A 54 -12.40 -0.89 -10.39
C ASP A 54 -11.44 -0.67 -9.21
N LEU A 55 -10.76 0.48 -9.13
CA LEU A 55 -9.70 0.75 -8.14
C LEU A 55 -10.19 0.57 -6.70
N LEU A 56 -11.41 1.05 -6.40
CA LEU A 56 -12.06 0.88 -5.10
C LEU A 56 -12.79 -0.45 -5.00
N SER A 57 -12.14 -1.52 -5.46
CA SER A 57 -12.62 -2.90 -5.34
C SER A 57 -11.46 -3.82 -4.97
N MET A 58 -11.79 -5.00 -4.46
CA MET A 58 -10.79 -6.02 -4.17
C MET A 58 -10.04 -6.46 -5.43
N SER A 59 -10.74 -6.64 -6.56
CA SER A 59 -10.10 -7.02 -7.82
C SER A 59 -9.19 -5.92 -8.37
N GLY A 60 -9.58 -4.65 -8.25
CA GLY A 60 -8.75 -3.53 -8.67
C GLY A 60 -7.47 -3.42 -7.86
N LEU A 61 -7.55 -3.58 -6.54
CA LEU A 61 -6.37 -3.55 -5.67
C LEU A 61 -5.44 -4.75 -5.90
N LYS A 62 -5.99 -5.96 -6.05
CA LYS A 62 -5.20 -7.14 -6.44
C LYS A 62 -4.50 -6.92 -7.78
N ARG A 63 -5.20 -6.36 -8.78
CA ARG A 63 -4.63 -6.10 -10.11
C ARG A 63 -3.58 -4.99 -10.09
N LEU A 64 -3.78 -3.94 -9.28
CA LEU A 64 -2.77 -2.89 -9.08
C LEU A 64 -1.51 -3.50 -8.45
N HIS A 65 -1.67 -4.26 -7.37
CA HIS A 65 -0.56 -4.94 -6.72
C HIS A 65 0.15 -5.91 -7.67
N GLN A 66 -0.59 -6.70 -8.44
CA GLN A 66 -0.02 -7.56 -9.47
C GLN A 66 0.85 -6.76 -10.43
N LYS A 67 0.35 -5.67 -11.01
CA LYS A 67 1.13 -4.86 -11.96
C LYS A 67 2.37 -4.22 -11.34
N MET A 68 2.35 -3.92 -10.05
CA MET A 68 3.51 -3.38 -9.33
C MET A 68 4.61 -4.42 -9.13
N PHE A 69 4.28 -5.71 -9.08
CA PHE A 69 5.15 -6.74 -8.53
C PHE A 69 5.22 -8.04 -9.34
N GLU A 70 4.52 -8.17 -10.48
CA GLU A 70 4.42 -9.40 -11.28
C GLU A 70 5.77 -9.86 -11.85
N ASP A 71 6.71 -8.94 -12.05
CA ASP A 71 8.08 -9.26 -12.46
C ASP A 71 9.00 -9.56 -11.26
N THR A 72 8.58 -9.23 -10.04
CA THR A 72 9.36 -9.42 -8.80
C THR A 72 8.96 -10.70 -8.07
N TRP A 73 7.65 -10.95 -7.93
CA TRP A 73 7.10 -11.95 -7.03
C TRP A 73 6.06 -12.82 -7.73
N ILE A 74 6.17 -14.15 -7.59
CA ILE A 74 5.18 -15.09 -8.17
C ILE A 74 3.77 -14.92 -7.58
N TRP A 75 3.68 -14.44 -6.35
CA TRP A 75 2.43 -14.23 -5.61
C TRP A 75 1.84 -12.83 -5.83
N ALA A 76 2.39 -12.04 -6.77
CA ALA A 76 1.95 -10.68 -7.00
C ALA A 76 0.45 -10.61 -7.33
N GLY A 77 -0.31 -9.98 -6.43
CA GLY A 77 -1.76 -9.83 -6.54
C GLY A 77 -2.53 -10.83 -5.68
N ASP A 78 -1.87 -11.82 -5.08
CA ASP A 78 -2.50 -12.78 -4.17
C ASP A 78 -2.49 -12.30 -2.72
N LEU A 79 -3.56 -12.65 -2.00
CA LEU A 79 -3.65 -12.34 -0.58
C LEU A 79 -2.71 -13.24 0.21
N ARG A 80 -2.13 -12.71 1.28
CA ARG A 80 -1.37 -13.55 2.19
C ARG A 80 -2.31 -14.54 2.87
N ILE A 81 -1.84 -15.78 2.95
CA ILE A 81 -2.50 -16.86 3.70
C ILE A 81 -1.87 -17.05 5.09
N ARG A 82 -0.74 -16.38 5.36
CA ARG A 82 0.05 -16.50 6.59
C ARG A 82 -0.18 -15.35 7.55
N GLN A 83 -0.14 -15.67 8.83
CA GLN A 83 -0.09 -14.67 9.87
C GLN A 83 1.25 -13.94 9.83
N THR A 84 1.19 -12.63 9.94
CA THR A 84 2.35 -11.74 10.05
C THR A 84 2.25 -10.96 11.37
N ASN A 85 3.35 -10.31 11.77
CA ASN A 85 3.40 -9.45 12.96
C ASN A 85 2.67 -8.09 12.77
N ILE A 86 2.29 -7.78 11.53
CA ILE A 86 1.54 -6.58 11.12
C ILE A 86 0.36 -7.06 10.30
N GLY A 87 -0.81 -6.44 10.46
CA GLY A 87 -2.00 -6.81 9.71
C GLY A 87 -3.02 -7.59 10.53
N VAL A 88 -4.24 -7.68 9.98
CA VAL A 88 -5.32 -8.50 10.54
C VAL A 88 -5.07 -10.00 10.37
N SER A 89 -5.98 -10.86 10.80
CA SER A 89 -5.87 -12.29 10.54
C SER A 89 -6.07 -12.57 9.04
N PRO A 90 -5.31 -13.47 8.38
CA PRO A 90 -5.52 -13.84 6.98
C PRO A 90 -6.98 -14.18 6.64
N GLN A 91 -7.68 -14.82 7.58
CA GLN A 91 -9.06 -15.26 7.47
C GLN A 91 -10.04 -14.08 7.38
N THR A 92 -9.70 -12.91 7.93
CA THR A 92 -10.57 -11.71 7.93
C THR A 92 -10.20 -10.70 6.85
N ILE A 93 -9.09 -10.90 6.11
CA ILE A 93 -8.65 -9.94 5.07
C ILE A 93 -9.80 -9.61 4.11
N GLN A 94 -10.53 -10.62 3.62
CA GLN A 94 -11.61 -10.38 2.67
C GLN A 94 -12.76 -9.57 3.26
N SER A 95 -13.19 -9.89 4.49
CA SER A 95 -14.27 -9.16 5.16
C SER A 95 -13.84 -7.74 5.52
N ASP A 96 -12.64 -7.55 6.03
CA ASP A 96 -12.14 -6.24 6.45
C ASP A 96 -11.91 -5.32 5.25
N MET A 97 -11.45 -5.88 4.12
CA MET A 97 -11.38 -5.16 2.84
C MET A 97 -12.76 -4.78 2.33
N ALA A 98 -13.76 -5.66 2.42
CA ALA A 98 -15.12 -5.35 2.00
C ALA A 98 -15.73 -4.21 2.84
N ILE A 99 -15.50 -4.23 4.16
CA ILE A 99 -15.92 -3.16 5.07
C ILE A 99 -15.22 -1.85 4.69
N LEU A 100 -13.89 -1.85 4.53
CA LEU A 100 -13.14 -0.67 4.14
C LEU A 100 -13.69 -0.05 2.85
N LEU A 101 -13.83 -0.84 1.79
CA LEU A 101 -14.28 -0.35 0.49
C LEU A 101 -15.74 0.13 0.53
N GLY A 102 -16.60 -0.53 1.31
CA GLY A 102 -17.96 -0.09 1.59
C GLY A 102 -18.01 1.26 2.31
N ASP A 103 -17.15 1.46 3.31
CA ASP A 103 -17.02 2.71 4.04
C ASP A 103 -16.56 3.85 3.13
N ILE A 104 -15.56 3.62 2.27
CA ILE A 104 -15.11 4.63 1.29
C ILE A 104 -16.27 5.03 0.36
N SER A 105 -16.99 4.05 -0.19
CA SER A 105 -18.15 4.31 -1.04
C SER A 105 -19.23 5.11 -0.31
N TYR A 106 -19.51 4.77 0.95
CA TYR A 106 -20.48 5.48 1.77
C TYR A 106 -20.03 6.93 2.05
N TRP A 107 -18.79 7.14 2.47
CA TRP A 107 -18.27 8.48 2.79
C TRP A 107 -18.26 9.39 1.58
N LEU A 108 -17.91 8.88 0.39
CA LEU A 108 -17.97 9.64 -0.85
C LEU A 108 -19.40 10.04 -1.21
N LYS A 109 -20.34 9.09 -1.13
CA LYS A 109 -21.75 9.34 -1.48
C LYS A 109 -22.40 10.36 -0.55
N ASN A 110 -22.11 10.30 0.74
CA ASN A 110 -22.76 11.12 1.76
C ASN A 110 -21.93 12.34 2.18
N GLN A 111 -20.77 12.57 1.56
CA GLN A 111 -19.85 13.66 1.90
C GLN A 111 -19.52 13.68 3.41
N THR A 112 -19.38 12.51 4.02
CA THR A 112 -19.21 12.36 5.47
C THR A 112 -17.95 13.04 5.98
N PHE A 113 -16.89 13.05 5.15
CA PHE A 113 -15.60 13.67 5.45
C PHE A 113 -15.10 14.44 4.22
N PRO A 114 -14.18 15.41 4.41
CA PRO A 114 -13.41 15.98 3.30
C PRO A 114 -12.69 14.89 2.50
N LEU A 115 -12.55 15.09 1.19
CA LEU A 115 -11.95 14.09 0.29
C LEU A 115 -10.55 13.64 0.73
N GLU A 116 -9.70 14.57 1.17
CA GLU A 116 -8.35 14.24 1.64
C GLU A 116 -8.38 13.38 2.91
N GLU A 117 -9.39 13.54 3.77
CA GLU A 117 -9.58 12.70 4.95
C GLU A 117 -10.07 11.30 4.57
N ILE A 118 -10.99 11.19 3.59
CA ILE A 118 -11.38 9.89 3.01
C ILE A 118 -10.14 9.18 2.46
N ALA A 119 -9.29 9.89 1.72
CA ALA A 119 -8.07 9.36 1.11
C ALA A 119 -7.07 8.85 2.16
N ILE A 120 -6.85 9.61 3.25
CA ILE A 120 -5.90 9.18 4.28
C ILE A 120 -6.44 8.03 5.14
N ARG A 121 -7.76 7.98 5.39
CA ARG A 121 -8.42 6.84 6.05
C ARG A 121 -8.34 5.59 5.17
N PHE A 122 -8.54 5.72 3.87
CA PHE A 122 -8.35 4.64 2.91
C PHE A 122 -6.92 4.09 2.95
N HIS A 123 -5.93 4.97 2.83
CA HIS A 123 -4.51 4.63 2.93
C HIS A 123 -4.19 3.87 4.23
N HIS A 124 -4.52 4.47 5.37
CA HIS A 124 -4.22 3.93 6.69
C HIS A 124 -4.84 2.55 6.88
N ARG A 125 -6.14 2.41 6.60
CA ARG A 125 -6.84 1.13 6.81
C ARG A 125 -6.37 0.05 5.85
N LEU A 126 -5.99 0.39 4.62
CA LEU A 126 -5.39 -0.57 3.69
C LEU A 126 -4.03 -1.09 4.21
N VAL A 127 -3.20 -0.21 4.77
CA VAL A 127 -1.94 -0.59 5.44
C VAL A 127 -2.20 -1.44 6.68
N TYR A 128 -3.21 -1.08 7.48
CA TYR A 128 -3.62 -1.79 8.69
C TYR A 128 -4.14 -3.20 8.40
N ILE A 129 -4.94 -3.38 7.34
CA ILE A 129 -5.41 -4.71 6.92
C ILE A 129 -4.22 -5.57 6.45
N HIS A 130 -3.30 -4.96 5.70
CA HIS A 130 -2.08 -5.61 5.21
C HIS A 130 -2.38 -6.86 4.36
N PRO A 131 -3.12 -6.75 3.24
CA PRO A 131 -3.69 -7.90 2.53
C PRO A 131 -2.66 -8.78 1.80
N PHE A 132 -1.51 -8.25 1.38
CA PHE A 132 -0.54 -8.95 0.54
C PHE A 132 0.67 -9.46 1.35
N PRO A 133 1.44 -10.45 0.85
CA PRO A 133 2.66 -10.93 1.51
C PRO A 133 3.72 -9.84 1.72
N ASN A 134 3.91 -8.94 0.76
CA ASN A 134 4.75 -7.74 0.88
C ASN A 134 4.17 -6.64 -0.02
N GLY A 135 4.74 -5.43 -0.02
CA GLY A 135 4.33 -4.34 -0.90
C GLY A 135 3.15 -3.50 -0.39
N ASN A 136 2.53 -3.86 0.74
CA ASN A 136 1.32 -3.23 1.26
C ASN A 136 1.40 -1.69 1.37
N GLY A 137 2.47 -1.17 2.00
CA GLY A 137 2.64 0.28 2.13
C GLY A 137 2.82 1.01 0.79
N ARG A 138 3.51 0.38 -0.17
CA ARG A 138 3.73 0.94 -1.52
C ARG A 138 2.45 0.91 -2.33
N CYS A 139 1.73 -0.21 -2.29
CA CYS A 139 0.43 -0.37 -2.93
C CYS A 139 -0.60 0.60 -2.37
N ALA A 140 -0.65 0.79 -1.04
CA ALA A 140 -1.59 1.71 -0.41
C ALA A 140 -1.35 3.16 -0.83
N ARG A 141 -0.09 3.63 -0.83
CA ARG A 141 0.24 4.98 -1.31
C ARG A 141 -0.19 5.20 -2.76
N LEU A 142 0.20 4.28 -3.66
CA LEU A 142 -0.16 4.40 -5.07
C LEU A 142 -1.68 4.32 -5.28
N ALA A 143 -2.39 3.42 -4.59
CA ALA A 143 -3.84 3.32 -4.66
C ALA A 143 -4.51 4.63 -4.20
N THR A 144 -4.01 5.24 -3.12
CA THR A 144 -4.52 6.52 -2.60
C THR A 144 -4.27 7.67 -3.57
N ASP A 145 -3.08 7.75 -4.18
CA ASP A 145 -2.78 8.79 -5.17
C ASP A 145 -3.63 8.63 -6.43
N LEU A 146 -3.84 7.40 -6.90
CA LEU A 146 -4.73 7.12 -8.02
C LEU A 146 -6.19 7.46 -7.68
N PHE A 147 -6.62 7.20 -6.46
CA PHE A 147 -7.95 7.56 -5.97
C PHE A 147 -8.14 9.08 -5.98
N LEU A 148 -7.21 9.86 -5.40
CA LEU A 148 -7.26 11.32 -5.42
C LEU A 148 -7.29 11.88 -6.86
N LYS A 149 -6.43 11.35 -7.74
CA LYS A 149 -6.40 11.73 -9.16
C LYS A 149 -7.73 11.45 -9.87
N GLN A 150 -8.41 10.35 -9.56
CA GLN A 150 -9.74 10.05 -10.11
C GLN A 150 -10.82 11.04 -9.64
N GLN A 151 -10.64 11.63 -8.46
CA GLN A 151 -11.50 12.68 -7.93
C GLN A 151 -11.10 14.09 -8.40
N GLY A 152 -10.12 14.21 -9.30
CA GLY A 152 -9.68 15.48 -9.87
C GLY A 152 -8.70 16.28 -9.00
N VAL A 153 -8.10 15.64 -7.99
CA VAL A 153 -7.13 16.27 -7.07
C VAL A 153 -5.75 15.65 -7.27
N ALA A 154 -4.69 16.43 -7.03
CA ALA A 154 -3.33 15.91 -7.04
C ALA A 154 -3.14 14.84 -5.95
N GLY A 155 -2.23 13.88 -6.21
CA GLY A 155 -1.81 12.90 -5.20
C GLY A 155 -1.01 13.56 -4.08
N PHE A 156 -0.75 12.78 -3.04
CA PHE A 156 0.07 13.20 -1.91
C PHE A 156 1.58 13.18 -2.25
N THR A 157 2.36 13.96 -1.51
CA THR A 157 3.83 14.05 -1.66
C THR A 157 4.57 13.05 -0.78
N TRP A 158 3.89 12.53 0.25
CA TRP A 158 4.39 11.52 1.18
C TRP A 158 5.70 11.91 1.90
N GLY A 159 5.90 13.21 2.16
CA GLY A 159 7.05 13.73 2.90
C GLY A 159 8.32 13.96 2.08
N LEU A 160 8.23 14.00 0.74
CA LEU A 160 9.30 14.28 -0.25
C LEU A 160 10.60 13.44 -0.12
N GLY A 161 10.69 12.54 0.85
CA GLY A 161 11.81 11.65 1.11
C GLY A 161 11.53 10.20 0.70
N SER A 162 12.59 9.43 0.45
CA SER A 162 12.46 8.01 0.15
C SER A 162 11.98 7.24 1.39
N LEU A 163 10.68 6.93 1.45
CA LEU A 163 10.10 6.01 2.45
C LEU A 163 10.59 4.55 2.27
N ALA A 164 11.25 4.25 1.16
CA ALA A 164 11.87 2.94 0.93
C ALA A 164 13.08 2.73 1.86
N GLN A 165 13.83 3.80 2.14
CA GLN A 165 15.04 3.72 2.96
C GLN A 165 14.73 3.87 4.46
N LEU A 166 15.58 3.28 5.30
CA LEU A 166 15.62 3.60 6.72
C LEU A 166 15.98 5.08 6.89
N GLY A 167 15.23 5.80 7.74
CA GLY A 167 15.50 7.20 8.01
C GLY A 167 14.33 7.91 8.67
N LYS A 168 14.57 9.18 9.02
CA LYS A 168 13.64 10.02 9.81
C LYS A 168 12.24 10.11 9.20
N ALA A 169 12.14 10.21 7.87
CA ALA A 169 10.84 10.28 7.17
C ALA A 169 10.02 8.99 7.36
N ARG A 170 10.67 7.82 7.32
CA ARG A 170 10.00 6.54 7.55
C ARG A 170 9.59 6.36 9.00
N GLU A 171 10.45 6.73 9.94
CA GLU A 171 10.14 6.70 11.37
C GLU A 171 8.94 7.59 11.70
N GLU A 172 8.92 8.80 11.15
CA GLU A 172 7.81 9.74 11.30
C GLU A 172 6.52 9.21 10.68
N TYR A 173 6.59 8.65 9.47
CA TYR A 173 5.45 7.99 8.83
C TYR A 173 4.86 6.86 9.69
N ILE A 174 5.72 5.98 10.24
CA ILE A 174 5.29 4.89 11.13
C ILE A 174 4.69 5.44 12.42
N ARG A 175 5.25 6.51 12.98
CA ARG A 175 4.71 7.18 14.17
C ARG A 175 3.31 7.72 13.90
N CYS A 176 3.09 8.35 12.74
CA CYS A 176 1.78 8.83 12.32
C CYS A 176 0.76 7.70 12.12
N LEU A 177 1.17 6.57 11.52
CA LEU A 177 0.30 5.39 11.42
C LEU A 177 -0.12 4.86 12.80
N ARG A 178 0.84 4.70 13.72
CA ARG A 178 0.57 4.21 15.08
C ARG A 178 -0.38 5.12 15.86
N LYS A 179 -0.26 6.44 15.66
CA LYS A 179 -1.17 7.39 16.29
C LYS A 179 -2.60 7.25 15.74
N ALA A 180 -2.74 7.07 14.44
CA ALA A 180 -4.03 6.77 13.82
C ALA A 180 -4.61 5.43 14.32
N ASP A 181 -3.77 4.41 14.52
CA ASP A 181 -4.19 3.11 15.09
C ASP A 181 -4.73 3.23 16.52
N GLN A 182 -4.04 3.99 17.38
CA GLN A 182 -4.31 4.03 18.82
C GLN A 182 -5.39 5.05 19.21
N GLU A 183 -5.39 6.20 18.55
CA GLU A 183 -6.23 7.35 18.96
C GLU A 183 -7.34 7.65 17.94
N GLY A 184 -7.29 7.04 16.75
CA GLY A 184 -8.17 7.41 15.64
C GLY A 184 -7.91 8.82 15.08
N ASP A 185 -6.77 9.44 15.44
CA ASP A 185 -6.34 10.75 14.96
C ASP A 185 -5.54 10.61 13.65
N TYR A 186 -6.19 10.90 12.53
CA TYR A 186 -5.59 10.87 11.20
C TYR A 186 -4.87 12.18 10.83
N GLY A 187 -5.02 13.25 11.61
CA GLY A 187 -4.49 14.58 11.30
C GLY A 187 -2.97 14.58 11.09
N PRO A 188 -2.16 13.97 11.97
CA PRO A 188 -0.72 13.86 11.81
C PRO A 188 -0.32 13.09 10.55
N LEU A 189 -1.03 12.01 10.22
CA LEU A 189 -0.77 11.22 9.02
C LEU A 189 -1.10 12.00 7.75
N LEU A 190 -2.21 12.75 7.75
CA LEU A 190 -2.58 13.63 6.63
C LEU A 190 -1.56 14.74 6.45
N LYS A 191 -1.11 15.38 7.55
CA LYS A 191 -0.08 16.41 7.51
C LYS A 191 1.22 15.87 6.92
N PHE A 192 1.64 14.67 7.34
CA PHE A 192 2.81 14.00 6.78
C PHE A 192 2.65 13.71 5.29
N ALA A 193 1.49 13.17 4.88
CA ALA A 193 1.23 12.83 3.49
C ALA A 193 1.31 14.06 2.56
N LYS A 194 1.00 15.25 3.07
CA LYS A 194 1.05 16.52 2.32
C LYS A 194 2.38 17.27 2.42
N SER A 195 3.33 16.81 3.24
CA SER A 195 4.60 17.48 3.48
C SER A 195 5.68 17.21 2.43
#